data_AF-A0A251WGN2-F1
#
_entry.id   AF-A0A251WGN2-F1
#
_cell.length_a   1.000
_cell.length_b   1.000
_cell.length_c   1.000
_cell.angle_alpha   90.00
_cell.angle_beta   90.00
_cell.angle_gamma   90.00
#
_symmetry.space_group_name_H-M   'P 1'
#
loop_
_entity.id
_entity.type
_entity.pdbx_description
1 polymer ?
#
loop_
_entity_poly.entity_id
_entity_poly.type
_entity_poly.pdbx_seq_one_letter_code
_entity_poly.pdbx_strand_id
1 'polypeptide(L)'
;MRDAIRVRNYSVRTEKSYLGWVRRYIRFHGLRHPADMGGVEVEAFLSHLVSQRDVAAATQQQALAAILFLYRDVLGVQLPWLDNVVRPKKPRRLPTVLNRDEVMRVLALMDGRHGLMARL
;
A
#
# COMPACT_ATOMS: atom_id res chain seq x y z
N MET A 1 9.38 4.02 -13.64
CA MET A 1 8.75 3.55 -12.38
C MET A 1 8.64 2.02 -12.29
N ARG A 2 8.03 1.32 -13.27
CA ARG A 2 7.94 -0.16 -13.24
C ARG A 2 9.29 -0.84 -13.10
N ASP A 3 10.27 -0.40 -13.88
CA ASP A 3 11.62 -0.97 -13.84
C ASP A 3 12.29 -0.74 -12.49
N ALA A 4 12.17 0.45 -11.91
CA ALA A 4 12.66 0.76 -10.57
C ALA A 4 12.03 -0.13 -9.47
N ILE A 5 10.75 -0.49 -9.59
CA ILE A 5 10.06 -1.40 -8.67
C ILE A 5 10.57 -2.84 -8.84
N ARG A 6 10.76 -3.29 -10.08
CA ARG A 6 11.21 -4.65 -10.42
C ARG A 6 12.66 -4.89 -10.03
N VAL A 7 13.55 -3.93 -10.28
CA VAL A 7 14.97 -3.97 -9.85
C VAL A 7 15.08 -4.17 -8.33
N ARG A 8 14.11 -3.66 -7.57
CA ARG A 8 14.06 -3.79 -6.11
C ARG A 8 13.29 -5.02 -5.62
N ASN A 9 12.95 -5.95 -6.52
CA ASN A 9 12.26 -7.20 -6.23
C ASN A 9 10.94 -7.01 -5.44
N TYR A 10 10.25 -5.88 -5.65
CA TYR A 10 8.92 -5.71 -5.09
C TYR A 10 7.92 -6.62 -5.81
N SER A 11 6.91 -7.08 -5.05
CA SER A 11 5.84 -7.91 -5.61
C SER A 11 5.06 -7.18 -6.70
N VAL A 12 4.52 -7.93 -7.66
CA VAL A 12 3.61 -7.40 -8.70
C VAL A 12 2.40 -6.67 -8.09
N ARG A 13 1.95 -7.11 -6.91
CA ARG A 13 0.88 -6.44 -6.16
C ARG A 13 1.30 -5.05 -5.70
N THR A 14 2.54 -4.90 -5.21
CA THR A 14 3.12 -3.60 -4.85
C THR A 14 3.25 -2.71 -6.08
N GLU A 15 3.73 -3.25 -7.21
CA GLU A 15 3.82 -2.52 -8.48
C GLU A 15 2.46 -1.91 -8.88
N LYS A 16 1.40 -2.74 -8.90
CA LYS A 16 0.05 -2.29 -9.24
C LYS A 16 -0.47 -1.22 -8.27
N SER A 17 -0.26 -1.41 -6.97
CA SER A 17 -0.69 -0.44 -5.95
C SER A 17 0.01 0.90 -6.13
N TYR A 18 1.34 0.90 -6.27
CA TYR A 18 2.13 2.11 -6.39
C TYR A 18 1.79 2.88 -7.66
N LEU A 19 1.69 2.20 -8.81
CA LEU A 19 1.26 2.83 -10.06
C LEU A 19 -0.17 3.38 -9.97
N GLY A 20 -1.05 2.74 -9.20
CA GLY A 20 -2.42 3.20 -8.99
C GLY A 20 -2.49 4.47 -8.13
N TRP A 21 -1.62 4.58 -7.13
CA TRP A 21 -1.51 5.78 -6.30
C TRP A 21 -0.88 6.96 -7.04
N VAL A 22 0.23 6.73 -7.74
CA VAL A 22 0.89 7.77 -8.53
C VAL A 22 -0.03 8.31 -9.63
N ARG A 23 -0.78 7.44 -10.32
CA ARG A 23 -1.78 7.90 -11.31
C ARG A 23 -2.88 8.77 -10.70
N ARG A 24 -3.34 8.45 -9.49
CA ARG A 24 -4.34 9.26 -8.79
C ARG A 24 -3.77 10.61 -8.35
N TYR A 25 -2.54 10.61 -7.84
CA TYR A 25 -1.82 11.82 -7.47
C TYR A 25 -1.64 12.78 -8.66
N ILE A 26 -1.14 12.28 -9.80
CA ILE A 26 -0.95 13.08 -11.02
C ILE A 26 -2.28 13.64 -11.53
N ARG A 27 -3.34 12.83 -11.52
CA ARG A 27 -4.67 13.27 -11.95
C ARG A 27 -5.29 14.32 -11.03
N PHE A 28 -5.10 14.18 -9.71
CA PHE A 28 -5.56 15.16 -8.73
C PHE A 28 -4.94 16.54 -8.99
N HIS A 29 -3.68 16.57 -9.42
CA HIS A 29 -2.96 17.80 -9.78
C HIS A 29 -3.07 18.18 -11.26
N GLY A 30 -4.12 17.75 -11.95
CA GLY A 30 -4.40 18.18 -13.32
C GLY A 30 -3.37 17.73 -14.36
N LEU A 31 -2.78 16.54 -14.18
CA LEU A 31 -1.74 15.97 -15.04
C LEU A 31 -0.42 16.76 -15.06
N ARG A 32 -0.18 17.62 -14.05
CA ARG A 32 1.12 18.25 -13.82
C ARG A 32 2.20 17.18 -13.62
N HIS A 33 3.39 17.43 -14.16
CA HIS A 33 4.50 16.50 -14.02
C HIS A 33 5.01 16.51 -12.57
N PRO A 34 5.24 15.35 -11.93
CA PRO A 34 5.67 15.29 -10.52
C PRO A 34 7.00 15.97 -10.19
N ALA A 35 7.87 16.18 -11.18
CA ALA A 35 9.09 16.96 -10.97
C ALA A 35 8.81 18.45 -10.71
N ASP A 36 7.66 18.97 -11.14
CA ASP A 36 7.23 20.36 -10.95
C ASP A 36 6.34 20.53 -9.72
N MET A 37 6.31 19.50 -8.85
CA MET A 37 5.46 19.42 -7.66
C MET A 37 6.32 19.03 -6.45
N GLY A 38 5.91 19.46 -5.26
CA GLY A 38 6.66 19.26 -4.03
C GLY A 38 5.78 18.89 -2.84
N GLY A 39 6.23 19.27 -1.65
CA GLY A 39 5.55 18.91 -0.40
C GLY A 39 4.13 19.40 -0.30
N VAL A 40 3.88 20.63 -0.75
CA VAL A 40 2.55 21.24 -0.75
C VAL A 40 1.57 20.40 -1.54
N GLU A 41 1.94 19.95 -2.74
CA GLU A 41 1.09 19.08 -3.56
C GLU A 41 0.87 17.71 -2.93
N VAL A 42 1.88 17.15 -2.27
CA VAL A 42 1.74 15.86 -1.58
C VAL A 42 0.79 15.99 -0.38
N GLU A 43 0.96 17.01 0.46
CA GLU A 43 0.09 17.30 1.60
C GLU A 43 -1.36 17.56 1.17
N ALA A 44 -1.56 18.35 0.12
CA ALA A 44 -2.88 18.61 -0.45
C ALA A 44 -3.57 17.32 -0.90
N PHE A 45 -2.83 16.44 -1.60
CA PHE A 45 -3.37 15.16 -2.04
C PHE A 45 -3.73 14.24 -0.87
N LEU A 46 -2.86 14.12 0.14
CA LEU A 46 -3.13 13.29 1.31
C LEU A 46 -4.30 13.83 2.15
N SER A 47 -4.42 15.16 2.26
CA SER A 47 -5.55 15.81 2.95
C SER A 47 -6.86 15.58 2.19
N HIS A 48 -6.83 15.63 0.86
CA HIS A 48 -7.96 15.27 0.02
C HIS A 48 -8.39 13.81 0.21
N LEU A 49 -7.44 12.89 0.35
CA LEU A 49 -7.76 11.49 0.64
C LEU A 49 -8.51 11.35 1.97
N VAL A 50 -8.06 12.02 3.03
CA VAL A 50 -8.74 11.94 4.34
C VAL A 50 -10.14 12.58 4.29
N SER A 51 -10.26 13.77 3.69
CA SER A 51 -11.50 14.56 3.71
C SER A 51 -12.61 14.05 2.78
N GLN A 52 -12.28 13.53 1.58
CA GLN A 52 -13.29 13.17 0.58
C GLN A 52 -13.54 11.66 0.45
N ARG A 53 -12.67 10.82 1.00
CA ARG A 53 -12.72 9.36 0.77
C ARG A 53 -12.78 8.53 2.06
N ASP A 54 -12.78 9.17 3.22
CA ASP A 54 -12.79 8.55 4.56
C ASP A 54 -11.86 7.33 4.63
N VAL A 55 -10.68 7.46 4.02
CA VAL A 55 -9.80 6.31 3.81
C VAL A 55 -9.10 5.98 5.10
N ALA A 56 -9.14 4.70 5.46
CA ALA A 56 -8.39 4.15 6.58
C ALA A 56 -6.91 4.58 6.53
N ALA A 57 -6.31 4.78 7.71
CA ALA A 57 -4.93 5.26 7.86
C ALA A 57 -3.90 4.40 7.08
N ALA A 58 -4.15 3.08 6.99
CA ALA A 58 -3.32 2.16 6.20
C ALA A 58 -3.32 2.48 4.70
N THR A 59 -4.45 2.97 4.17
CA THR A 59 -4.60 3.35 2.77
C THR A 59 -3.85 4.65 2.47
N GLN A 60 -3.93 5.63 3.38
CA GLN A 60 -3.14 6.86 3.29
C GLN A 60 -1.64 6.56 3.35
N GLN A 61 -1.20 5.67 4.25
CA GLN A 61 0.20 5.24 4.31
C GLN A 61 0.67 4.57 3.00
N GLN A 62 -0.19 3.78 2.33
CA GLN A 62 0.17 3.20 1.03
C GLN A 62 0.28 4.24 -0.07
N ALA A 63 -0.61 5.23 -0.09
CA ALA A 63 -0.54 6.36 -1.02
C ALA A 63 0.76 7.13 -0.82
N LEU A 64 1.07 7.46 0.43
CA LEU A 64 2.29 8.13 0.81
C LEU A 64 3.52 7.34 0.37
N ALA A 65 3.60 6.05 0.71
CA ALA A 65 4.71 5.16 0.31
C ALA A 65 5.01 5.23 -1.20
N ALA A 66 3.96 5.18 -2.01
CA ALA A 66 4.06 5.18 -3.46
C ALA A 66 4.58 6.52 -3.99
N ILE A 67 4.16 7.64 -3.38
CA ILE A 67 4.61 8.98 -3.74
C ILE A 67 6.07 9.18 -3.33
N LEU A 68 6.47 8.79 -2.11
CA LEU A 68 7.87 8.90 -1.69
C LEU A 68 8.79 8.05 -2.59
N PHE A 69 8.33 6.86 -2.98
CA PHE A 69 9.05 6.00 -3.91
C PHE A 69 9.23 6.67 -5.28
N LEU A 70 8.20 7.34 -5.80
CA LEU A 70 8.30 8.10 -7.05
C LEU A 70 9.39 9.17 -6.95
N TYR A 71 9.36 10.01 -5.92
CA TYR A 71 10.33 11.10 -5.80
C TYR A 71 11.76 10.61 -5.57
N ARG A 72 11.96 9.71 -4.62
CA ARG A 72 13.31 9.24 -4.26
C ARG A 72 13.89 8.29 -5.30
N ASP A 73 13.12 7.26 -5.66
CA ASP A 73 13.65 6.10 -6.38
C ASP A 73 13.42 6.17 -7.90
N VAL A 74 12.58 7.10 -8.38
CA VAL A 74 12.35 7.31 -9.82
C VAL A 74 12.87 8.67 -10.29
N LEU A 75 12.58 9.74 -9.55
CA LEU A 75 12.98 11.11 -9.95
C LEU A 75 14.33 11.54 -9.36
N GLY A 76 14.83 10.84 -8.33
CA GLY A 76 16.08 11.22 -7.65
C GLY A 76 15.99 12.55 -6.88
N VAL A 77 14.78 13.04 -6.61
CA VAL A 77 14.56 14.31 -5.92
C VAL A 77 14.59 14.07 -4.42
N GLN A 78 15.48 14.81 -3.74
CA GLN A 78 15.45 14.91 -2.29
C GLN A 78 14.39 15.92 -1.88
N LEU A 79 13.43 15.47 -1.10
CA LEU A 79 12.39 16.33 -0.53
C LEU A 79 12.76 16.50 0.95
N PRO A 80 13.21 17.67 1.42
CA PRO A 80 13.70 17.85 2.80
C PRO A 80 12.63 17.53 3.87
N TRP A 81 11.35 17.70 3.55
CA TRP A 81 10.24 17.33 4.44
C TRP A 81 9.97 15.81 4.50
N LEU A 82 10.58 15.03 3.60
CA LEU A 82 10.41 13.57 3.48
C LEU A 82 11.14 12.81 4.59
N ASP A 83 12.14 13.42 5.22
CA ASP A 83 12.89 12.81 6.32
C ASP A 83 12.03 12.60 7.58
N ASN A 84 10.99 13.43 7.75
CA ASN A 84 10.01 13.29 8.82
C ASN A 84 8.89 12.30 8.48
N VAL A 85 8.80 11.84 7.24
CA VAL A 85 7.77 10.91 6.82
C VAL A 85 8.21 9.49 7.12
N VAL A 86 7.69 8.94 8.23
CA VAL A 86 7.92 7.57 8.66
C VAL A 86 7.70 6.61 7.48
N ARG A 87 8.76 5.90 7.08
CA ARG A 87 8.65 4.82 6.09
C ARG A 87 7.54 3.87 6.54
N PRO A 88 6.55 3.57 5.69
CA PRO A 88 5.49 2.65 6.07
C PRO A 88 6.12 1.30 6.41
N LYS A 89 6.11 0.98 7.71
CA LYS A 89 6.53 -0.34 8.20
C LYS A 89 5.54 -1.34 7.63
N LYS A 90 6.03 -2.41 7.01
CA LYS A 90 5.20 -3.54 6.58
C LYS A 90 4.38 -3.98 7.80
N PRO A 91 3.04 -3.82 7.82
CA PRO A 91 2.26 -4.27 8.96
C PRO A 91 2.48 -5.77 9.09
N ARG A 92 3.06 -6.19 10.22
CA ARG A 92 3.11 -7.60 10.57
C ARG A 92 1.67 -8.01 10.84
N ARG A 93 1.04 -8.70 9.91
CA ARG A 93 -0.20 -9.42 10.20
C ARG A 93 0.18 -10.47 11.24
N LEU A 94 -0.23 -10.24 12.48
CA LEU A 94 -0.21 -11.30 13.47
C LEU A 94 -1.13 -12.39 12.92
N PRO A 95 -0.66 -13.64 12.78
CA PRO A 95 -1.54 -14.72 12.39
C PRO A 95 -2.63 -14.83 13.45
N THR A 96 -3.88 -14.60 13.06
CA THR A 96 -5.03 -14.91 13.92
C THR A 96 -5.16 -16.42 13.93
N VAL A 97 -4.88 -17.05 15.07
CA VAL A 97 -5.03 -18.49 15.23
C VAL A 97 -6.48 -18.76 15.61
N LEU A 98 -7.12 -19.72 14.96
CA LEU A 98 -8.45 -20.18 15.38
C LEU A 98 -8.33 -20.86 16.74
N ASN A 99 -9.27 -20.59 17.64
CA ASN A 99 -9.37 -21.34 18.88
C ASN A 99 -9.97 -22.75 18.62
N ARG A 100 -9.92 -23.62 19.64
CA ARG A 100 -10.37 -25.02 19.49
C ARG A 100 -11.81 -25.14 19.02
N ASP A 101 -12.71 -24.30 19.52
CA ASP A 101 -14.14 -24.35 19.16
C ASP A 101 -14.37 -23.87 17.72
N GLU A 102 -13.62 -22.86 17.28
CA GLU A 102 -13.64 -22.38 15.89
C GLU A 102 -13.12 -23.44 14.93
N VAL A 103 -12.03 -24.14 15.29
CA VAL A 103 -11.51 -25.26 14.51
C VAL A 103 -12.56 -26.36 14.40
N MET A 104 -13.19 -26.76 15.50
CA MET A 104 -14.23 -27.81 15.49
C MET A 104 -15.43 -27.43 14.64
N ARG A 105 -15.90 -26.16 14.71
CA ARG A 105 -16.99 -25.67 13.86
C ARG A 105 -16.63 -25.69 12.38
N VAL A 106 -15.41 -25.30 12.02
CA VAL A 106 -14.94 -25.34 10.63
C VAL A 106 -14.83 -26.79 10.14
N LEU A 107 -14.22 -27.69 10.93
CA LEU A 107 -14.06 -29.10 10.56
C LEU A 107 -15.38 -29.86 10.46
N ALA A 108 -16.41 -29.45 11.19
CA ALA A 108 -17.76 -30.03 11.11
C ALA A 108 -18.49 -29.67 9.82
N LEU A 109 -18.10 -28.58 9.15
CA LEU A 109 -18.69 -28.10 7.90
C LEU A 109 -17.88 -28.52 6.65
N MET A 110 -16.78 -29.25 6.83
CA MET A 110 -15.89 -29.67 5.75
C MET A 110 -16.07 -31.17 5.47
N ASP A 111 -16.46 -31.48 4.24
CA ASP A 111 -16.64 -32.86 3.76
C ASP A 111 -15.63 -33.26 2.67
N GLY A 112 -15.53 -34.57 2.44
CA GLY A 112 -14.72 -35.15 1.37
C GLY A 112 -13.22 -34.87 1.50
N ARG A 113 -12.54 -34.68 0.37
CA ARG A 113 -11.07 -34.52 0.29
C ARG A 113 -10.56 -33.33 1.12
N HIS A 114 -11.31 -32.24 1.18
CA HIS A 114 -10.93 -31.05 1.93
C HIS A 114 -11.06 -31.27 3.45
N GLY A 115 -12.08 -32.03 3.88
CA GLY A 115 -12.22 -32.45 5.29
C GLY A 115 -11.12 -33.41 5.73
N LEU A 116 -10.71 -34.36 4.88
CA LEU A 116 -9.61 -35.27 5.17
C LEU A 116 -8.28 -34.50 5.30
N MET A 117 -7.97 -33.61 4.36
CA MET A 117 -6.77 -32.77 4.38
C MET A 117 -6.71 -31.84 5.60
N ALA A 118 -7.86 -31.36 6.08
CA ALA A 118 -7.92 -30.46 7.25
C ALA A 118 -7.79 -31.20 8.60
N ARG A 119 -7.93 -32.53 8.62
CA ARG A 119 -7.85 -33.38 9.82
C ARG A 119 -6.54 -34.18 9.94
N LEU A 120 -5.64 -34.08 8.95
CA LEU A 120 -4.29 -34.66 8.94
C LEU A 120 -3.29 -33.70 9.58
#